data_AF-A0A534D0M3-F1
#
_entry.id   AF-A0A534D0M3-F1
#
_cell.length_a   1.000
_cell.length_b   1.000
_cell.length_c   1.000
_cell.angle_alpha   90.00
_cell.angle_beta   90.00
_cell.angle_gamma   90.00
#
_symmetry.space_group_name_H-M   'P 1'
#
loop_
_entity.id
_entity.type
_entity.pdbx_description
1 polymer ?
#
loop_
_entity_poly.entity_id
_entity_poly.type
_entity_poly.pdbx_seq_one_letter_code
_entity_poly.pdbx_strand_id
1 'polypeptide(L)'
;MQPERACRHWQRASFQTQNPDAHMSGSSLKWIAVTPVKWSHGSELAEHFLVNWTRYLAQFALWLVLFSAALSALGHRVRQFVPAFAFVYVISVLIFALGQWSEANRYNLEPPLVALALGLAISNFLRLPSGFDAGFRVEFYIKTGIVLLGATLPFTLIVWAGPVAILQASIVSLVTFLVIYLAGRRLGLEPKLSAVLGAGGAVCGVSAAIAVSGAVGARKQDAPVAITTVILWAIVMIFVLPFVARALELPAGIAGAWIGTSEFADAAGLAAAETYGRMAGTVAGITGTADQATF
;
A
#
# COMPACT_ATOMS: atom_id res chain seq x y z
N MET A 1 4.98 -16.82 -30.79
CA MET A 1 3.53 -16.68 -31.12
C MET A 1 2.58 -17.27 -30.03
N GLN A 2 3.02 -17.51 -28.80
CA GLN A 2 2.17 -17.95 -27.67
C GLN A 2 1.81 -16.89 -26.58
N PRO A 3 2.47 -15.70 -26.44
CA PRO A 3 2.16 -14.80 -25.32
C PRO A 3 0.82 -14.04 -25.48
N GLU A 4 0.36 -13.79 -26.70
CA GLU A 4 -0.93 -13.11 -26.93
C GLU A 4 -2.16 -13.94 -26.53
N ARG A 5 -2.06 -15.28 -26.51
CA ARG A 5 -3.18 -16.13 -26.11
C ARG A 5 -3.37 -16.14 -24.60
N ALA A 6 -2.28 -16.06 -23.83
CA ALA A 6 -2.33 -15.93 -22.37
C ALA A 6 -2.91 -14.57 -21.97
N CYS A 7 -2.53 -13.49 -22.66
CA CYS A 7 -3.07 -12.15 -22.44
C CYS A 7 -4.57 -12.05 -22.78
N ARG A 8 -5.00 -12.67 -23.90
CA ARG A 8 -6.43 -12.75 -24.28
C ARG A 8 -7.27 -13.65 -23.35
N HIS A 9 -6.67 -14.65 -22.72
CA HIS A 9 -7.34 -15.47 -21.70
C HIS A 9 -7.48 -14.70 -20.38
N TRP A 10 -6.47 -13.95 -19.97
CA TRP A 10 -6.53 -13.03 -18.82
C TRP A 10 -7.60 -11.96 -19.01
N GLN A 11 -7.65 -11.29 -20.17
CA GLN A 11 -8.68 -10.28 -20.46
C GLN A 11 -10.10 -10.89 -20.42
N ARG A 12 -10.33 -12.08 -21.01
CA ARG A 12 -11.64 -12.73 -20.94
C ARG A 12 -12.03 -13.19 -19.53
N ALA A 13 -11.06 -13.67 -18.74
CA ALA A 13 -11.30 -14.05 -17.35
C ALA A 13 -11.66 -12.83 -16.48
N SER A 14 -10.99 -11.68 -16.70
CA SER A 14 -11.31 -10.42 -15.99
C SER A 14 -12.68 -9.84 -16.36
N PHE A 15 -13.16 -10.04 -17.59
CA PHE A 15 -14.47 -9.57 -18.03
C PHE A 15 -15.63 -10.44 -17.50
N GLN A 16 -15.42 -11.74 -17.27
CA GLN A 16 -16.47 -12.63 -16.73
C GLN A 16 -16.64 -12.52 -15.20
N THR A 17 -15.65 -12.02 -14.46
CA THR A 17 -15.78 -11.76 -13.02
C THR A 17 -16.44 -10.41 -12.70
N GLN A 18 -16.75 -9.60 -13.71
CA GLN A 18 -17.36 -8.28 -13.57
C GLN A 18 -18.88 -8.31 -13.81
N ASN A 19 -19.56 -9.38 -13.38
CA ASN A 19 -21.00 -9.33 -13.17
C ASN A 19 -21.23 -8.71 -11.77
N PRO A 20 -21.79 -7.48 -11.66
CA PRO A 20 -21.95 -6.77 -10.39
C PRO A 20 -22.83 -7.51 -9.36
N ASP A 21 -23.50 -8.59 -9.77
CA ASP A 21 -24.45 -9.37 -8.97
C ASP A 21 -23.85 -10.63 -8.33
N ALA A 22 -22.57 -10.96 -8.59
CA ALA A 22 -21.94 -12.21 -8.15
C ALA A 22 -21.15 -12.12 -6.83
N HIS A 23 -21.03 -10.94 -6.22
CA HIS A 23 -20.61 -10.84 -4.83
C HIS A 23 -21.87 -10.96 -3.97
N MET A 24 -21.93 -11.94 -3.05
CA MET A 24 -22.91 -11.91 -1.97
C MET A 24 -22.68 -10.63 -1.17
N SER A 25 -23.36 -9.57 -1.62
CA SER A 25 -23.25 -8.21 -1.13
C SER A 25 -23.74 -8.20 0.31
N GLY A 26 -22.81 -8.12 1.26
CA GLY A 26 -23.10 -7.66 2.60
C GLY A 26 -23.64 -6.22 2.54
N SER A 27 -24.94 -6.08 2.30
CA SER A 27 -25.66 -4.79 2.24
C SER A 27 -25.52 -3.99 3.54
N SER A 28 -25.29 -4.69 4.66
CA SER A 28 -25.04 -4.13 5.99
C SER A 28 -23.77 -3.25 6.07
N LEU A 29 -22.67 -3.63 5.41
CA LEU A 29 -21.40 -2.89 5.50
C LEU A 29 -21.33 -1.67 4.56
N LYS A 30 -22.08 -1.68 3.45
CA LYS A 30 -22.09 -0.56 2.49
C LYS A 30 -22.59 0.75 3.10
N TRP A 31 -23.46 0.69 4.11
CA TRP A 31 -23.95 1.87 4.83
C TRP A 31 -22.87 2.54 5.70
N ILE A 32 -21.91 1.76 6.21
CA ILE A 32 -20.87 2.21 7.14
C ILE A 32 -19.60 2.63 6.38
N ALA A 33 -19.37 2.08 5.19
CA ALA A 33 -18.24 2.42 4.33
C ALA A 33 -18.41 3.80 3.67
N VAL A 34 -18.17 4.88 4.42
CA VAL A 34 -18.21 6.26 3.90
C VAL A 34 -16.81 6.75 3.58
N THR A 35 -16.65 7.29 2.39
CA THR A 35 -15.46 8.02 1.95
C THR A 35 -15.83 9.46 1.64
N PRO A 36 -14.91 10.44 1.84
CA PRO A 36 -15.15 11.81 1.41
C PRO A 36 -15.47 11.87 -0.08
N VAL A 37 -16.50 12.63 -0.47
CA VAL A 37 -16.84 12.86 -1.87
C VAL A 37 -15.86 13.82 -2.54
N LYS A 38 -15.76 13.77 -3.87
CA LYS A 38 -15.05 14.80 -4.61
C LYS A 38 -15.72 16.15 -4.39
N TRP A 39 -14.94 17.17 -4.04
CA TRP A 39 -15.45 18.51 -3.74
C TRP A 39 -14.60 19.57 -4.43
N SER A 40 -15.23 20.66 -4.83
CA SER A 40 -14.57 21.82 -5.46
C SER A 40 -14.69 23.08 -4.60
N HIS A 41 -15.75 23.17 -3.80
CA HIS A 41 -16.01 24.28 -2.87
C HIS A 41 -16.15 23.73 -1.46
N GLY A 42 -15.59 24.44 -0.47
CA GLY A 42 -15.57 23.96 0.93
C GLY A 42 -16.97 23.77 1.55
N SER A 43 -18.01 24.40 0.98
CA SER A 43 -19.41 24.20 1.36
C SER A 43 -19.91 22.78 1.06
N GLU A 44 -19.50 22.20 -0.07
CA GLU A 44 -19.89 20.83 -0.47
C GLU A 44 -19.34 19.78 0.50
N LEU A 45 -18.09 20.00 0.94
CA LEU A 45 -17.43 19.16 1.94
C LEU A 45 -18.12 19.29 3.30
N ALA A 46 -18.43 20.51 3.73
CA ALA A 46 -19.11 20.76 5.00
C ALA A 46 -20.51 20.13 5.03
N GLU A 47 -21.30 20.28 3.97
CA GLU A 47 -22.61 19.64 3.84
C GLU A 47 -22.50 18.11 3.86
N HIS A 48 -21.52 17.54 3.15
CA HIS A 48 -21.30 16.10 3.16
C HIS A 48 -20.98 15.57 4.56
N PHE A 49 -20.12 16.26 5.32
CA PHE A 49 -19.81 15.88 6.70
C PHE A 49 -21.01 16.05 7.63
N LEU A 50 -21.79 17.13 7.49
CA LEU A 50 -22.98 17.38 8.31
C LEU A 50 -24.10 16.35 8.07
N VAL A 51 -24.24 15.82 6.85
CA VAL A 51 -25.23 14.79 6.55
C VAL A 51 -24.73 13.40 6.98
N ASN A 52 -23.44 13.11 6.85
CA ASN A 52 -22.88 11.78 7.06
C ASN A 52 -22.13 11.60 8.40
N TRP A 53 -22.16 12.57 9.32
CA TRP A 53 -21.40 12.51 10.57
C TRP A 53 -21.70 11.25 11.40
N THR A 54 -22.95 10.78 11.40
CA THR A 54 -23.37 9.55 12.08
C THR A 54 -22.70 8.32 11.49
N ARG A 55 -22.49 8.29 10.17
CA ARG A 55 -21.82 7.19 9.48
C ARG A 55 -20.31 7.20 9.76
N TYR A 56 -19.66 8.36 9.77
CA TYR A 56 -18.26 8.48 10.21
C TYR A 56 -18.09 8.04 11.68
N LEU A 57 -19.02 8.42 12.56
CA LEU A 57 -19.00 7.97 13.95
C LEU A 57 -19.20 6.45 14.07
N ALA A 58 -20.14 5.88 13.30
CA ALA A 58 -20.38 4.45 13.27
C ALA A 58 -19.16 3.67 12.73
N GLN A 59 -18.51 4.19 11.68
CA GLN A 59 -17.27 3.64 11.14
C GLN A 59 -16.14 3.70 12.16
N PHE A 60 -15.96 4.85 12.84
CA PHE A 60 -15.00 4.99 13.92
C PHE A 60 -15.26 3.99 15.05
N ALA A 61 -16.51 3.87 15.52
CA ALA A 61 -16.88 2.95 16.58
C ALA A 61 -16.66 1.50 16.19
N LEU A 62 -17.01 1.11 14.96
CA LEU A 62 -16.80 -0.24 14.43
C LEU A 62 -15.32 -0.62 14.48
N TRP A 63 -14.46 0.22 13.89
CA TRP A 63 -13.01 -0.05 13.86
C TRP A 63 -12.37 0.04 15.24
N LEU A 64 -12.82 0.98 16.08
CA LEU A 64 -12.33 1.10 17.45
C LEU A 64 -12.64 -0.18 18.23
N VAL A 65 -13.87 -0.70 18.15
CA VAL A 65 -14.27 -1.94 18.85
C VAL A 65 -13.51 -3.13 18.30
N LEU A 66 -13.43 -3.28 16.97
CA LEU A 66 -12.75 -4.40 16.32
C LEU A 66 -11.27 -4.44 16.70
N PHE A 67 -10.55 -3.33 16.58
CA PHE A 67 -9.14 -3.25 16.92
C PHE A 67 -8.87 -3.33 18.42
N SER A 68 -9.76 -2.75 19.25
CA SER A 68 -9.65 -2.88 20.71
C SER A 68 -9.85 -4.31 21.18
N ALA A 69 -10.81 -5.04 20.60
CA ALA A 69 -11.04 -6.45 20.90
C ALA A 69 -9.83 -7.31 20.50
N ALA A 70 -9.28 -7.08 19.30
CA ALA A 70 -8.07 -7.75 18.84
C ALA A 70 -6.86 -7.46 19.76
N LEU A 71 -6.65 -6.19 20.15
CA LEU A 71 -5.56 -5.82 21.07
C LEU A 71 -5.76 -6.37 22.48
N SER A 72 -7.01 -6.47 22.94
CA SER A 72 -7.33 -7.11 24.23
C SER A 72 -7.00 -8.60 24.19
N ALA A 73 -7.27 -9.29 23.09
CA ALA A 73 -6.88 -10.69 22.91
C ALA A 73 -5.35 -10.88 22.87
N LEU A 74 -4.60 -9.88 22.41
CA LEU A 74 -3.13 -9.83 22.45
C LEU A 74 -2.55 -9.40 23.81
N GLY A 75 -3.38 -9.13 24.82
CA GLY A 75 -2.95 -8.76 26.17
C GLY A 75 -2.46 -7.31 26.33
N HIS A 76 -2.80 -6.42 25.39
CA HIS A 76 -2.37 -5.02 25.44
C HIS A 76 -3.39 -4.10 26.16
N ARG A 77 -2.90 -2.94 26.66
CA ARG A 77 -3.73 -1.96 27.37
C ARG A 77 -4.58 -1.13 26.41
N VAL A 78 -5.85 -1.49 26.26
CA VAL A 78 -6.83 -0.81 25.38
C VAL A 78 -6.99 0.68 25.70
N ARG A 79 -6.90 1.08 26.98
CA ARG A 79 -7.03 2.49 27.41
C ARG A 79 -6.03 3.44 26.75
N GLN A 80 -4.84 2.97 26.40
CA GLN A 80 -3.81 3.78 25.73
C GLN A 80 -4.00 3.79 24.20
N PHE A 81 -4.73 2.81 23.66
CA PHE A 81 -4.99 2.68 22.22
C PHE A 81 -6.03 3.69 21.73
N VAL A 82 -7.11 3.91 22.49
CA VAL A 82 -8.23 4.80 22.10
C VAL A 82 -7.78 6.20 21.64
N PRO A 83 -6.98 6.97 22.41
CA PRO A 83 -6.59 8.31 22.00
C PRO A 83 -5.70 8.32 20.75
N ALA A 84 -4.81 7.34 20.64
CA ALA A 84 -3.91 7.20 19.50
C ALA A 84 -4.68 6.82 18.22
N PHE A 85 -5.64 5.88 18.33
CA PHE A 85 -6.51 5.50 17.22
C PHE A 85 -7.42 6.65 16.78
N ALA A 86 -8.00 7.40 17.71
CA ALA A 86 -8.80 8.59 17.39
C ALA A 86 -7.99 9.62 16.59
N PHE A 87 -6.76 9.88 17.00
CA PHE A 87 -5.86 10.78 16.28
C PHE A 87 -5.56 10.29 14.86
N VAL A 88 -5.19 9.02 14.70
CA VAL A 88 -4.91 8.42 13.38
C VAL A 88 -6.14 8.43 12.48
N TYR A 89 -7.32 8.12 13.03
CA TYR A 89 -8.58 8.13 12.28
C TYR A 89 -8.93 9.53 11.78
N VAL A 90 -8.85 10.54 12.64
CA VAL A 90 -9.11 11.94 12.26
C VAL A 90 -8.13 12.41 11.18
N ILE A 91 -6.84 12.14 11.36
CA ILE A 91 -5.83 12.49 10.34
C ILE A 91 -6.09 11.77 9.02
N SER A 92 -6.45 10.49 9.06
CA SER A 92 -6.78 9.72 7.85
C SER A 92 -7.98 10.32 7.13
N VAL A 93 -9.07 10.64 7.83
CA VAL A 93 -10.25 11.30 7.24
C VAL A 93 -9.90 12.65 6.62
N LEU A 94 -9.04 13.45 7.28
CA LEU A 94 -8.56 14.72 6.74
C LEU A 94 -7.72 14.53 5.47
N ILE A 95 -6.79 13.57 5.45
CA ILE A 95 -5.99 13.24 4.27
C ILE A 95 -6.86 12.82 3.10
N PHE A 96 -7.84 11.94 3.34
CA PHE A 96 -8.78 11.52 2.31
C PHE A 96 -9.65 12.68 1.82
N ALA A 97 -10.10 13.56 2.72
CA ALA A 97 -10.83 14.77 2.32
C ALA A 97 -9.97 15.66 1.42
N LEU A 98 -8.71 15.90 1.79
CA LEU A 98 -7.78 16.68 0.96
C LEU A 98 -7.52 16.03 -0.41
N GLY A 99 -7.33 14.71 -0.46
CA GLY A 99 -7.08 13.99 -1.71
C GLY A 99 -8.28 13.90 -2.66
N GLN A 100 -9.49 14.20 -2.17
CA GLN A 100 -10.72 14.28 -3.00
C GLN A 100 -11.03 15.70 -3.48
N TRP A 101 -10.17 16.68 -3.18
CA TRP A 101 -10.32 18.01 -3.72
C TRP A 101 -10.17 18.02 -5.25
N SER A 102 -11.04 18.71 -5.98
CA SER A 102 -11.10 18.68 -7.45
C SER A 102 -9.79 19.07 -8.13
N GLU A 103 -9.04 20.01 -7.53
CA GLU A 103 -7.73 20.46 -8.01
C GLU A 103 -6.56 19.62 -7.47
N ALA A 104 -6.80 18.67 -6.56
CA ALA A 104 -5.74 17.83 -5.97
C ALA A 104 -4.97 17.07 -7.07
N ASN A 105 -5.66 16.62 -8.10
CA ASN A 105 -5.05 15.90 -9.24
C ASN A 105 -4.06 16.77 -10.03
N ARG A 106 -4.24 18.10 -10.06
CA ARG A 106 -3.30 19.03 -10.72
C ARG A 106 -1.98 19.16 -9.96
N TYR A 107 -2.02 19.03 -8.63
CA TYR A 107 -0.85 19.14 -7.76
C TYR A 107 -0.28 17.79 -7.32
N ASN A 108 -0.76 16.67 -7.87
CA ASN A 108 -0.44 15.30 -7.44
C ASN A 108 -0.67 15.08 -5.93
N LEU A 109 -1.69 15.74 -5.35
CA LEU A 109 -2.04 15.63 -3.93
C LEU A 109 -2.86 14.37 -3.67
N GLU A 110 -2.24 13.21 -3.83
CA GLU A 110 -2.90 11.94 -3.60
C GLU A 110 -2.91 11.57 -2.12
N PRO A 111 -3.97 10.90 -1.62
CA PRO A 111 -4.08 10.57 -0.20
C PRO A 111 -2.81 9.92 0.37
N PRO A 112 -2.15 8.94 -0.30
CA PRO A 112 -0.93 8.34 0.24
C PRO A 112 0.28 9.28 0.24
N LEU A 113 0.46 10.11 -0.81
CA LEU A 113 1.58 11.06 -0.88
C LEU A 113 1.42 12.16 0.18
N VAL A 114 0.20 12.66 0.35
CA VAL A 114 -0.16 13.61 1.40
C VAL A 114 0.04 12.98 2.78
N ALA A 115 -0.34 11.72 2.97
CA ALA A 115 -0.08 10.99 4.22
C ALA A 115 1.41 10.88 4.53
N LEU A 116 2.25 10.56 3.53
CA LEU A 116 3.70 10.47 3.68
C LEU A 116 4.31 11.83 4.04
N ALA A 117 3.96 12.89 3.31
CA ALA A 117 4.48 14.23 3.53
C ALA A 117 4.07 14.77 4.90
N LEU A 118 2.79 14.63 5.29
CA LEU A 118 2.30 15.03 6.60
C LEU A 118 2.92 14.19 7.72
N GLY A 119 3.05 12.87 7.53
CA GLY A 119 3.71 11.98 8.48
C GLY A 119 5.16 12.40 8.74
N LEU A 120 5.90 12.72 7.68
CA LEU A 120 7.28 13.22 7.78
C LEU A 120 7.35 14.57 8.49
N ALA A 121 6.46 15.50 8.15
CA ALA A 121 6.39 16.81 8.80
C ALA A 121 6.05 16.68 10.30
N ILE A 122 5.03 15.91 10.65
CA ILE A 122 4.63 15.67 12.04
C ILE A 122 5.78 15.03 12.82
N SER A 123 6.45 14.01 12.26
CA SER A 123 7.58 13.33 12.90
C SER A 123 8.77 14.26 13.16
N ASN A 124 9.03 15.21 12.24
CA ASN A 124 10.14 16.14 12.36
C ASN A 124 9.85 17.35 13.27
N PHE A 125 8.61 17.84 13.31
CA PHE A 125 8.24 19.07 14.01
C PHE A 125 7.50 18.85 15.33
N LEU A 126 6.80 17.73 15.51
CA LEU A 126 6.03 17.43 16.72
C LEU A 126 6.60 16.20 17.44
N ARG A 127 6.91 16.36 18.74
CA ARG A 127 7.17 15.21 19.62
C ARG A 127 5.84 14.69 20.15
N LEU A 128 5.38 13.57 19.58
CA LEU A 128 4.19 12.88 20.06
C LEU A 128 4.44 12.30 21.48
N PRO A 129 3.45 12.33 22.39
CA PRO A 129 3.59 11.75 23.72
C PRO A 129 3.80 10.23 23.64
N SER A 130 4.62 9.66 24.53
CA SER A 130 4.92 8.21 24.59
C SER A 130 3.69 7.30 24.78
N GLY A 131 2.55 7.87 25.20
CA GLY A 131 1.28 7.15 25.26
C GLY A 131 0.69 6.80 23.89
N PHE A 132 1.17 7.40 22.79
CA PHE A 132 0.64 7.17 21.44
C PHE A 132 1.26 5.95 20.73
N ASP A 133 2.39 5.43 21.22
CA ASP A 133 3.07 4.24 20.65
C ASP A 133 2.12 3.04 20.54
N ALA A 134 1.11 2.97 21.43
CA ALA A 134 0.14 1.90 21.44
C ALA A 134 -0.73 1.84 20.17
N GLY A 135 -1.01 2.99 19.55
CA GLY A 135 -1.85 3.12 18.35
C GLY A 135 -1.07 3.31 17.04
N PHE A 136 0.24 3.56 17.08
CA PHE A 136 1.07 3.63 15.87
C PHE A 136 1.66 2.28 15.43
N ARG A 137 0.96 1.17 15.72
CA ARG A 137 1.33 -0.17 15.26
C ARG A 137 0.93 -0.38 13.81
N VAL A 138 1.66 0.25 12.88
CA VAL A 138 1.41 0.17 11.43
C VAL A 138 1.28 -1.27 10.94
N GLU A 139 2.14 -2.17 11.43
CA GLU A 139 2.12 -3.60 11.11
C GLU A 139 0.77 -4.27 11.41
N PHE A 140 0.11 -3.88 12.49
CA PHE A 140 -1.19 -4.44 12.87
C PHE A 140 -2.26 -4.04 11.85
N TYR A 141 -2.33 -2.75 11.49
CA TYR A 141 -3.30 -2.25 10.49
C TYR A 141 -3.05 -2.84 9.11
N ILE A 142 -1.79 -2.90 8.66
CA ILE A 142 -1.43 -3.46 7.35
C ILE A 142 -1.78 -4.95 7.29
N LYS A 143 -1.46 -5.75 8.32
CA LYS A 143 -1.83 -7.17 8.36
C LYS A 143 -3.33 -7.37 8.37
N THR A 144 -4.09 -6.59 9.14
CA THR A 144 -5.56 -6.68 9.09
C THR A 144 -6.10 -6.30 7.71
N GLY A 145 -5.55 -5.26 7.09
CA GLY A 145 -5.89 -4.86 5.72
C GLY A 145 -5.67 -5.97 4.70
N ILE A 146 -4.51 -6.63 4.73
CA ILE A 146 -4.18 -7.75 3.84
C ILE A 146 -5.13 -8.93 4.05
N VAL A 147 -5.46 -9.28 5.29
CA VAL A 147 -6.41 -10.37 5.59
C VAL A 147 -7.81 -10.05 5.06
N LEU A 148 -8.29 -8.82 5.28
CA LEU A 148 -9.60 -8.39 4.79
C LEU A 148 -9.63 -8.31 3.26
N LEU A 149 -8.54 -7.83 2.64
CA LEU A 149 -8.38 -7.84 1.18
C LEU A 149 -8.43 -9.28 0.65
N GLY A 150 -7.72 -10.21 1.30
CA GLY A 150 -7.79 -11.64 1.00
C GLY A 150 -9.20 -12.21 1.07
N ALA A 151 -10.00 -11.80 2.05
CA ALA A 151 -11.38 -12.24 2.21
C ALA A 151 -12.32 -11.72 1.10
N THR A 152 -11.95 -10.67 0.37
CA THR A 152 -12.73 -10.15 -0.77
C THR A 152 -12.42 -10.85 -2.08
N LEU A 153 -11.29 -11.57 -2.18
CA LEU A 153 -10.85 -12.20 -3.41
C LEU A 153 -11.63 -13.49 -3.69
N PRO A 154 -12.13 -13.70 -4.93
CA PRO A 154 -12.83 -14.93 -5.28
C PRO A 154 -11.86 -16.12 -5.21
N PHE A 155 -12.27 -17.19 -4.53
CA PHE A 155 -11.43 -18.38 -4.31
C PHE A 155 -10.91 -18.98 -5.62
N THR A 156 -11.71 -18.93 -6.68
CA THR A 156 -11.32 -19.38 -8.02
C THR A 156 -10.14 -18.59 -8.58
N LEU A 157 -10.08 -17.29 -8.36
CA LEU A 157 -8.97 -16.44 -8.82
C LEU A 157 -7.68 -16.77 -8.05
N ILE A 158 -7.78 -17.06 -6.75
CA ILE A 158 -6.62 -17.50 -5.94
C ILE A 158 -6.07 -18.84 -6.46
N VAL A 159 -6.93 -19.80 -6.78
CA VAL A 159 -6.49 -21.11 -7.26
C VAL A 159 -5.83 -21.04 -8.64
N TRP A 160 -6.37 -20.22 -9.55
CA TRP A 160 -5.85 -20.11 -10.91
C TRP A 160 -4.65 -19.15 -11.02
N ALA A 161 -4.70 -17.99 -10.38
CA ALA A 161 -3.66 -16.97 -10.48
C ALA A 161 -2.57 -17.12 -9.39
N GLY A 162 -2.90 -17.71 -8.25
CA GLY A 162 -1.99 -17.86 -7.11
C GLY A 162 -0.67 -18.56 -7.43
N PRO A 163 -0.66 -19.73 -8.12
CA PRO A 163 0.58 -20.41 -8.48
C PRO A 163 1.49 -19.55 -9.37
N VAL A 164 0.91 -18.83 -10.33
CA VAL A 164 1.65 -17.93 -11.22
C VAL A 164 2.22 -16.75 -10.44
N ALA A 165 1.42 -16.14 -9.57
CA ALA A 165 1.84 -15.03 -8.72
C ALA A 165 2.97 -15.44 -7.75
N ILE A 166 2.86 -16.61 -7.09
CA ILE A 166 3.89 -17.13 -6.20
C ILE A 166 5.18 -17.42 -6.98
N LEU A 167 5.09 -18.05 -8.15
CA LEU A 167 6.26 -18.36 -8.97
C LEU A 167 6.95 -17.06 -9.43
N GLN A 168 6.17 -16.10 -9.93
CA GLN A 168 6.69 -14.80 -10.35
C GLN A 168 7.35 -14.06 -9.19
N ALA A 169 6.67 -13.93 -8.04
CA ALA A 169 7.21 -13.28 -6.85
C ALA A 169 8.50 -13.96 -6.37
N SER A 170 8.57 -15.30 -6.41
CA SER A 170 9.77 -16.05 -6.02
C SER A 170 10.93 -15.80 -6.97
N ILE A 171 10.69 -15.80 -8.28
CA ILE A 171 11.72 -15.54 -9.30
C ILE A 171 12.25 -14.11 -9.15
N VAL A 172 11.36 -13.12 -9.07
CA VAL A 172 11.75 -11.71 -8.90
C VAL A 172 12.54 -11.52 -7.61
N SER A 173 12.07 -12.09 -6.49
CA SER A 173 12.77 -11.98 -5.20
C SER A 173 14.18 -12.59 -5.26
N LEU A 174 14.33 -13.78 -5.85
CA LEU A 174 15.65 -14.43 -5.96
C LEU A 174 16.58 -13.65 -6.89
N VAL A 175 16.10 -13.23 -8.06
CA VAL A 175 16.91 -12.48 -9.02
C VAL A 175 17.34 -11.13 -8.40
N THR A 176 16.43 -10.38 -7.82
CA THR A 176 16.71 -9.09 -7.17
C THR A 176 17.69 -9.27 -6.01
N PHE A 177 17.50 -10.29 -5.17
CA PHE A 177 18.45 -10.60 -4.09
C PHE A 177 19.86 -10.86 -4.62
N LEU A 178 19.99 -11.73 -5.63
CA LEU A 178 21.29 -12.07 -6.21
C LEU A 178 21.95 -10.86 -6.86
N VAL A 179 21.18 -10.04 -7.58
CA VAL A 179 21.68 -8.83 -8.25
C VAL A 179 22.21 -7.83 -7.23
N ILE A 180 21.43 -7.51 -6.19
CA ILE A 180 21.84 -6.57 -5.15
C ILE A 180 23.03 -7.13 -4.35
N TYR A 181 22.99 -8.41 -3.99
CA TYR A 181 24.09 -9.06 -3.28
C TYR A 181 25.38 -8.98 -4.10
N LEU A 182 25.34 -9.39 -5.37
CA LEU A 182 26.52 -9.39 -6.24
C LEU A 182 27.03 -7.97 -6.53
N ALA A 183 26.11 -7.01 -6.72
CA ALA A 183 26.47 -5.59 -6.87
C ALA A 183 27.16 -5.07 -5.61
N GLY A 184 26.62 -5.35 -4.43
CA GLY A 184 27.23 -4.97 -3.15
C GLY A 184 28.62 -5.58 -2.97
N ARG A 185 28.80 -6.85 -3.33
CA ARG A 185 30.11 -7.53 -3.32
C ARG A 185 31.10 -6.87 -4.28
N ARG A 186 30.66 -6.45 -5.47
CA ARG A 186 31.51 -5.74 -6.45
C ARG A 186 31.87 -4.33 -6.01
N LEU A 187 31.00 -3.66 -5.27
CA LEU A 187 31.25 -2.34 -4.67
C LEU A 187 32.15 -2.42 -3.42
N GLY A 188 32.63 -3.61 -3.04
CA GLY A 188 33.51 -3.81 -1.89
C GLY A 188 32.79 -3.85 -0.54
N LEU A 189 31.47 -4.01 -0.53
CA LEU A 189 30.71 -4.14 0.72
C LEU A 189 31.00 -5.49 1.41
N GLU A 190 30.92 -5.48 2.74
CA GLU A 190 31.02 -6.69 3.54
C GLU A 190 29.92 -7.69 3.11
N PRO A 191 30.21 -9.00 3.02
CA PRO A 191 29.22 -9.96 2.51
C PRO A 191 27.95 -10.01 3.37
N LYS A 192 28.08 -9.78 4.68
CA LYS A 192 26.94 -9.70 5.60
C LYS A 192 26.03 -8.51 5.27
N LEU A 193 26.61 -7.32 5.12
CA LEU A 193 25.86 -6.12 4.72
C LEU A 193 25.22 -6.28 3.32
N SER A 194 25.94 -6.90 2.37
CA SER A 194 25.42 -7.19 1.03
C SER A 194 24.22 -8.15 1.08
N ALA A 195 24.24 -9.15 1.96
CA ALA A 195 23.13 -10.07 2.14
C ALA A 195 21.92 -9.39 2.79
N VAL A 196 22.14 -8.53 3.78
CA VAL A 196 21.07 -7.74 4.42
C VAL A 196 20.45 -6.75 3.43
N LEU A 197 21.26 -6.05 2.63
CA LEU A 197 20.79 -5.17 1.55
C LEU A 197 20.02 -5.93 0.48
N GLY A 198 20.54 -7.10 0.06
CA GLY A 198 19.88 -7.94 -0.93
C GLY A 198 18.53 -8.44 -0.45
N ALA A 199 18.42 -8.86 0.80
CA ALA A 199 17.15 -9.32 1.37
C ALA A 199 16.16 -8.18 1.57
N GLY A 200 16.63 -7.04 2.07
CA GLY A 200 15.80 -5.85 2.24
C GLY A 200 15.27 -5.35 0.90
N GLY A 201 16.14 -5.21 -0.10
CA GLY A 201 15.76 -4.72 -1.43
C GLY A 201 15.15 -5.77 -2.37
N ALA A 202 14.77 -6.96 -1.90
CA ALA A 202 14.12 -7.97 -2.75
C ALA A 202 12.78 -8.47 -2.23
N VAL A 203 12.44 -8.13 -0.98
CA VAL A 203 11.23 -8.60 -0.30
C VAL A 203 10.58 -7.41 0.43
N CYS A 204 10.11 -7.60 1.66
CA CYS A 204 9.35 -6.65 2.47
C CYS A 204 10.22 -5.56 3.15
N GLY A 205 11.40 -5.25 2.61
CA GLY A 205 12.24 -4.18 3.10
C GLY A 205 12.77 -4.40 4.51
N VAL A 206 12.08 -3.79 5.47
CA VAL A 206 12.52 -3.66 6.86
C VAL A 206 12.53 -5.01 7.59
N SER A 207 11.45 -5.78 7.49
CA SER A 207 11.34 -7.06 8.21
C SER A 207 12.31 -8.11 7.64
N ALA A 208 12.52 -8.12 6.32
CA ALA A 208 13.54 -8.95 5.68
C ALA A 208 14.96 -8.57 6.12
N ALA A 209 15.29 -7.27 6.17
CA ALA A 209 16.59 -6.80 6.62
C ALA A 209 16.86 -7.19 8.10
N ILE A 210 15.87 -7.07 8.98
CA ILE A 210 15.99 -7.46 10.40
C ILE A 210 16.20 -8.97 10.53
N ALA A 211 15.37 -9.77 9.86
CA ALA A 211 15.44 -11.24 9.92
C ALA A 211 16.79 -11.76 9.40
N VAL A 212 17.24 -11.26 8.25
CA VAL A 212 18.51 -11.69 7.65
C VAL A 212 19.71 -11.18 8.43
N SER A 213 19.64 -9.96 8.98
CA SER A 213 20.70 -9.45 9.88
C SER A 213 20.94 -10.38 11.07
N GLY A 214 19.87 -10.91 11.67
CA GLY A 214 19.97 -11.90 12.74
C GLY A 214 20.53 -13.24 12.26
N ALA A 215 20.09 -13.72 11.09
CA ALA A 215 20.49 -15.00 10.54
C ALA A 215 21.98 -15.07 10.13
N VAL A 216 22.52 -14.00 9.54
CA VAL A 216 23.92 -13.97 9.05
C VAL A 216 24.91 -13.43 10.10
N GLY A 217 24.42 -13.07 11.28
CA GLY A 217 25.23 -12.44 12.33
C GLY A 217 25.88 -11.13 11.84
N ALA A 218 25.09 -10.27 11.19
CA ALA A 218 25.52 -8.95 10.75
C ALA A 218 25.77 -8.02 11.95
N ARG A 219 26.58 -6.97 11.75
CA ARG A 219 26.87 -6.02 12.83
C ARG A 219 25.61 -5.23 13.15
N LYS A 220 25.52 -4.74 14.39
CA LYS A 220 24.35 -3.95 14.87
C LYS A 220 24.03 -2.74 13.99
N GLN A 221 25.03 -2.19 13.29
CA GLN A 221 24.90 -1.06 12.38
C GLN A 221 24.45 -1.44 10.96
N ASP A 222 24.60 -2.70 10.54
CA ASP A 222 24.32 -3.11 9.16
C ASP A 222 22.82 -3.13 8.87
N ALA A 223 21.98 -3.55 9.82
CA ALA A 223 20.52 -3.55 9.66
C ALA A 223 19.94 -2.13 9.53
N PRO A 224 20.23 -1.18 10.43
CA PRO A 224 19.78 0.20 10.28
C PRO A 224 20.26 0.87 8.99
N VAL A 225 21.50 0.61 8.56
CA VAL A 225 22.03 1.12 7.29
C VAL A 225 21.26 0.56 6.11
N ALA A 226 21.04 -0.76 6.07
CA ALA A 226 20.27 -1.38 4.99
C ALA A 226 18.82 -0.90 4.93
N ILE A 227 18.16 -0.81 6.09
CA ILE A 227 16.79 -0.29 6.21
C ILE A 227 16.70 1.14 5.66
N THR A 228 17.62 2.02 6.08
CA THR A 228 17.62 3.41 5.64
C THR A 228 17.84 3.51 4.13
N THR A 229 18.79 2.75 3.58
CA THR A 229 19.06 2.70 2.14
C THR A 229 17.84 2.24 1.34
N VAL A 230 17.17 1.16 1.79
CA VAL A 230 15.96 0.65 1.11
C VAL A 230 14.82 1.66 1.18
N ILE A 231 14.62 2.32 2.31
CA ILE A 231 13.58 3.37 2.46
C ILE A 231 13.87 4.56 1.56
N LEU A 232 15.13 5.03 1.51
CA LEU A 232 15.51 6.13 0.61
C LEU A 232 15.28 5.75 -0.84
N TRP A 233 15.61 4.52 -1.23
CA TRP A 233 15.36 4.01 -2.57
C TRP A 233 13.86 3.93 -2.89
N ALA A 234 13.05 3.42 -1.96
CA ALA A 234 11.59 3.37 -2.06
C ALA A 234 11.00 4.76 -2.31
N ILE A 235 11.40 5.77 -1.54
CA ILE A 235 10.93 7.15 -1.73
C ILE A 235 11.24 7.66 -3.15
N VAL A 236 12.41 7.34 -3.69
CA VAL A 236 12.77 7.70 -5.07
C VAL A 236 11.92 6.94 -6.09
N MET A 237 11.73 5.64 -5.89
CA MET A 237 10.99 4.76 -6.81
C MET A 237 9.50 5.09 -6.89
N ILE A 238 8.87 5.59 -5.81
CA ILE A 238 7.49 6.11 -5.83
C ILE A 238 7.27 7.11 -6.96
N PHE A 239 8.25 7.99 -7.22
CA PHE A 239 8.17 8.96 -8.29
C PHE A 239 8.64 8.36 -9.62
N VAL A 240 9.78 7.66 -9.61
CA VAL A 240 10.40 7.16 -10.84
C VAL A 240 9.53 6.12 -11.56
N LEU A 241 8.93 5.16 -10.83
CA LEU A 241 8.22 4.04 -11.44
C LEU A 241 6.99 4.48 -12.25
N PRO A 242 6.09 5.36 -11.76
CA PRO A 242 4.99 5.89 -12.56
C PRO A 242 5.46 6.64 -13.82
N PHE A 243 6.56 7.41 -13.73
CA PHE A 243 7.10 8.12 -14.91
C PHE A 243 7.68 7.15 -15.94
N VAL A 244 8.40 6.12 -15.51
CA VAL A 244 8.95 5.10 -16.42
C VAL A 244 7.83 4.28 -17.04
N ALA A 245 6.82 3.88 -16.25
CA ALA A 245 5.66 3.16 -16.77
C ALA A 245 4.92 3.98 -17.83
N ARG A 246 4.81 5.30 -17.63
CA ARG A 246 4.22 6.23 -18.59
C ARG A 246 5.06 6.34 -19.86
N ALA A 247 6.38 6.46 -19.73
CA ALA A 247 7.29 6.53 -20.88
C ALA A 247 7.26 5.25 -21.74
N LEU A 248 6.96 4.12 -21.12
CA LEU A 248 6.80 2.82 -21.78
C LEU A 248 5.36 2.54 -22.24
N GLU A 249 4.42 3.46 -22.00
CA GLU A 249 2.99 3.33 -22.33
C GLU A 249 2.38 2.01 -21.84
N LEU A 250 2.76 1.58 -20.63
CA LEU A 250 2.32 0.29 -20.08
C LEU A 250 0.81 0.31 -19.79
N PRO A 251 0.07 -0.76 -20.12
CA PRO A 251 -1.32 -0.93 -19.67
C PRO A 251 -1.42 -0.87 -18.15
N ALA A 252 -2.51 -0.29 -17.63
CA ALA A 252 -2.70 0.00 -16.21
C ALA A 252 -2.41 -1.21 -15.30
N GLY A 253 -2.93 -2.40 -15.63
CA GLY A 253 -2.69 -3.59 -14.83
C GLY A 253 -1.26 -4.14 -14.91
N ILE A 254 -0.59 -4.00 -16.05
CA ILE A 254 0.82 -4.42 -16.18
C ILE A 254 1.71 -3.46 -15.40
N ALA A 255 1.45 -2.16 -15.50
CA ALA A 255 2.16 -1.14 -14.74
C ALA A 255 1.94 -1.33 -13.23
N GLY A 256 0.71 -1.60 -12.79
CA GLY A 256 0.39 -1.89 -11.40
C GLY A 256 1.15 -3.10 -10.85
N ALA A 257 1.11 -4.22 -11.58
CA ALA A 257 1.88 -5.42 -11.22
C ALA A 257 3.39 -5.14 -11.19
N TRP A 258 3.90 -4.37 -12.15
CA TRP A 258 5.32 -4.03 -12.22
C TRP A 258 5.75 -3.11 -11.06
N ILE A 259 4.99 -2.05 -10.79
CA ILE A 259 5.20 -1.13 -9.66
C ILE A 259 5.16 -1.92 -8.34
N GLY A 260 4.13 -2.75 -8.14
CA GLY A 260 3.99 -3.56 -6.92
C GLY A 260 5.11 -4.57 -6.71
N THR A 261 5.69 -5.12 -7.78
CA THR A 261 6.86 -6.02 -7.67
C THR A 261 8.21 -5.30 -7.57
N SER A 262 8.26 -4.00 -7.89
CA SER A 262 9.50 -3.20 -7.91
C SER A 262 9.64 -2.32 -6.67
N GLU A 263 8.52 -1.95 -6.03
CA GLU A 263 8.50 -1.14 -4.83
C GLU A 263 8.60 -2.02 -3.57
N PHE A 264 9.47 -1.65 -2.64
CA PHE A 264 9.80 -2.47 -1.47
C PHE A 264 9.00 -2.09 -0.21
N ALA A 265 8.19 -1.03 -0.32
CA ALA A 265 7.27 -0.60 0.72
C ALA A 265 5.82 -0.70 0.22
N ASP A 266 5.06 -1.67 0.74
CA ASP A 266 3.71 -2.01 0.28
C ASP A 266 2.79 -0.79 0.10
N ALA A 267 2.76 0.11 1.09
CA ALA A 267 1.92 1.31 1.06
C ALA A 267 2.36 2.32 -0.01
N ALA A 268 3.66 2.44 -0.24
CA ALA A 268 4.25 3.30 -1.26
C ALA A 268 4.02 2.73 -2.67
N GLY A 269 4.11 1.41 -2.83
CA GLY A 269 3.85 0.73 -4.11
C GLY A 269 2.40 0.83 -4.52
N LEU A 270 1.48 0.62 -3.56
CA LEU A 270 0.05 0.81 -3.80
C LEU A 270 -0.26 2.26 -4.18
N ALA A 271 0.36 3.23 -3.51
CA ALA A 271 0.22 4.65 -3.84
C ALA A 271 0.64 4.92 -5.29
N ALA A 272 1.86 4.53 -5.66
CA ALA A 272 2.38 4.74 -7.01
C ALA A 272 1.54 4.02 -8.09
N ALA A 273 1.01 2.84 -7.78
CA ALA A 273 0.11 2.11 -8.65
C ALA A 273 -1.26 2.80 -8.80
N GLU A 274 -1.83 3.34 -7.72
CA GLU A 274 -3.07 4.14 -7.77
C GLU A 274 -2.86 5.41 -8.61
N THR A 275 -1.72 6.10 -8.43
CA THR A 275 -1.34 7.27 -9.23
C THR A 275 -1.33 6.94 -10.71
N TYR A 276 -0.68 5.84 -11.08
CA TYR A 276 -0.62 5.39 -12.45
C TYR A 276 -2.00 4.97 -12.99
N GLY A 277 -2.79 4.25 -12.18
CA GLY A 277 -4.14 3.82 -12.53
C GLY A 277 -5.07 4.99 -12.84
N ARG A 278 -4.96 6.10 -12.09
CA ARG A 278 -5.74 7.33 -12.35
C ARG A 278 -5.31 8.07 -13.62
N MET A 279 -4.08 7.86 -14.09
CA MET A 279 -3.63 8.37 -15.40
C MET A 279 -4.25 7.60 -16.56
N ALA A 280 -4.61 6.34 -16.37
CA ALA A 280 -5.35 5.54 -17.37
C ALA A 280 -6.72 6.18 -17.64
N GLY A 281 -6.96 6.58 -18.89
CA GLY A 281 -8.18 7.28 -19.32
C GLY A 281 -8.09 8.82 -19.33
N THR A 282 -7.09 9.43 -18.67
CA THR A 282 -6.84 10.88 -18.75
C THR A 282 -5.71 11.21 -19.74
N VAL A 283 -4.75 10.29 -19.90
CA VAL A 283 -3.59 10.44 -20.80
C VAL A 283 -3.75 9.49 -21.99
N ALA A 284 -3.58 10.03 -23.21
CA ALA A 284 -3.60 9.22 -24.44
C ALA A 284 -2.46 8.19 -24.45
N GLY A 285 -2.75 6.95 -24.86
CA GLY A 285 -1.77 5.85 -24.96
C GLY A 285 -1.81 4.83 -23.81
N ILE A 286 -2.34 5.20 -22.63
CA ILE A 286 -2.45 4.28 -21.49
C ILE A 286 -3.80 3.54 -21.55
N THR A 287 -3.76 2.23 -21.77
CA THR A 287 -4.96 1.37 -21.84
C THR A 287 -5.24 0.70 -20.48
N GLY A 288 -6.51 0.53 -20.13
CA GLY A 288 -6.95 -0.12 -18.89
C GLY A 288 -7.77 0.80 -17.98
N THR A 289 -8.11 0.32 -16.78
CA THR A 289 -8.85 1.07 -15.75
C THR A 289 -8.00 1.25 -14.49
N ALA A 290 -8.36 2.24 -13.66
CA ALA A 290 -7.68 2.48 -12.38
C ALA A 290 -7.70 1.25 -11.47
N ASP A 291 -8.81 0.52 -11.44
CA ASP A 291 -8.95 -0.69 -10.62
C ASP A 291 -7.95 -1.78 -11.03
N GLN A 292 -7.64 -1.91 -12.33
CA GLN A 292 -6.67 -2.89 -12.80
C GLN A 292 -5.24 -2.60 -12.32
N ALA A 293 -4.90 -1.34 -12.05
CA ALA A 293 -3.57 -1.01 -11.54
C ALA A 293 -3.38 -1.42 -10.07
N THR A 294 -4.47 -1.56 -9.32
CA THR A 294 -4.43 -1.90 -7.89
C THR A 294 -4.82 -3.35 -7.60
N PHE A 295 -5.33 -4.10 -8.58
CA PHE A 295 -5.89 -5.46 -8.43
C PHE A 295 -5.46 -6.44 -9.52
#